data_AF-A0A353FJ17-F1
#
_entry.id   AF-A0A353FJ17-F1
#
_cell.length_a   1.000
_cell.length_b   1.000
_cell.length_c   1.000
_cell.angle_alpha   90.00
_cell.angle_beta   90.00
_cell.angle_gamma   90.00
#
_symmetry.space_group_name_H-M   'P 1'
#
loop_
_entity.id
_entity.type
_entity.pdbx_description
1 polymer ?
#
loop_
_entity_poly.entity_id
_entity_poly.type
_entity_poly.pdbx_seq_one_letter_code
_entity_poly.pdbx_strand_id
1 'polypeptide(L)'
;MNDRVDDPSVPPQALVRVLFEGRYRKLVRNLPQTIFYCPECKGRGCERCEGYGKLTKDSVQELIARVAMPWFKARRNKFHGAGREDIDVRMLGTGRPFVFEMLKVKRPNVVLEDLASEINRRAEGRMEILDLQYCGRKRVPEIKERQCPKEYRARVAFSEQPDPVLLNERLEELSAQGRLAVIQS
;
A
#
# COMPACT_ATOMS: atom_id res chain seq x y z
N MET A 1 32.31 -0.81 2.12
CA MET A 1 32.66 -1.38 0.80
C MET A 1 32.89 -2.86 1.01
N ASN A 2 31.96 -3.69 0.56
CA ASN A 2 32.16 -5.13 0.52
C ASN A 2 31.47 -5.62 -0.75
N ASP A 3 32.04 -5.22 -1.88
CA ASP A 3 31.71 -5.78 -3.18
C ASP A 3 32.25 -7.22 -3.20
N ARG A 4 31.38 -8.17 -2.81
CA ARG A 4 31.62 -9.57 -3.11
C ARG A 4 31.57 -9.71 -4.63
N VAL A 5 32.74 -9.80 -5.23
CA VAL A 5 32.95 -10.26 -6.60
C VAL A 5 32.14 -11.54 -6.77
N ASP A 6 31.21 -11.54 -7.72
CA ASP A 6 30.41 -12.73 -8.05
C ASP A 6 31.39 -13.83 -8.50
N ASP A 7 31.48 -14.92 -7.73
CA ASP A 7 32.32 -16.08 -8.01
C ASP A 7 31.81 -16.78 -9.29
N PRO A 8 32.60 -16.81 -10.39
CA PRO A 8 32.18 -17.38 -11.67
C PRO A 8 32.00 -18.91 -11.64
N SER A 9 32.40 -19.60 -10.56
CA SER A 9 32.21 -21.03 -10.39
C SER A 9 30.81 -21.43 -9.88
N VAL A 10 30.02 -20.46 -9.39
CA VAL A 10 28.65 -20.72 -8.92
C VAL A 10 27.68 -20.56 -10.10
N PRO A 11 26.94 -21.61 -10.51
CA PRO A 11 26.00 -21.51 -11.62
C PRO A 11 24.97 -20.41 -11.32
N PRO A 12 24.60 -19.58 -12.32
CA PRO A 12 23.67 -18.49 -12.11
C PRO A 12 22.35 -19.02 -11.55
N GLN A 13 22.05 -18.63 -10.32
CA GLN A 13 20.85 -19.07 -9.63
C GLN A 13 19.60 -18.69 -10.44
N ALA A 14 18.71 -19.65 -10.68
CA ALA A 14 17.50 -19.44 -11.46
C ALA A 14 16.71 -18.26 -10.89
N LEU A 15 16.44 -17.26 -11.73
CA LEU A 15 15.68 -16.08 -11.34
C LEU A 15 14.22 -16.48 -11.08
N VAL A 16 13.79 -16.41 -9.82
CA VAL A 16 12.44 -16.81 -9.43
C VAL A 16 11.53 -15.62 -9.17
N ARG A 17 10.23 -15.90 -9.10
CA ARG A 17 9.19 -14.98 -8.66
C ARG A 17 8.79 -15.36 -7.24
N VAL A 18 8.69 -14.37 -6.36
CA VAL A 18 8.24 -14.55 -4.98
C VAL A 18 7.10 -13.59 -4.72
N LEU A 19 6.06 -14.07 -4.05
CA LEU A 19 4.93 -13.26 -3.62
C LEU A 19 4.75 -13.43 -2.11
N PHE A 20 4.45 -12.33 -1.44
CA PHE A 20 3.93 -12.34 -0.09
C PHE A 20 2.68 -11.46 -0.03
N GLU A 21 1.76 -11.83 0.85
CA GLU A 21 0.57 -11.04 1.16
C GLU A 21 0.61 -10.55 2.59
N GLY A 22 -0.21 -9.56 2.90
CA GLY A 22 -0.39 -9.03 4.24
C GLY A 22 -1.38 -7.89 4.24
N ARG A 23 -1.35 -7.08 5.29
CA ARG A 23 -2.20 -5.88 5.40
C ARG A 23 -1.33 -4.67 5.67
N TYR A 24 -1.71 -3.52 5.10
CA TYR A 24 -1.08 -2.25 5.46
C TYR A 24 -2.07 -1.31 6.11
N ARG A 25 -1.60 -0.57 7.12
CA ARG A 25 -2.22 0.66 7.59
C ARG A 25 -1.43 1.84 7.05
N LYS A 26 -2.14 2.88 6.64
CA LYS A 26 -1.59 4.17 6.22
C LYS A 26 -2.02 5.19 7.26
N LEU A 27 -1.06 5.61 8.08
CA LEU A 27 -1.31 6.45 9.26
C LEU A 27 -1.27 7.95 8.93
N VAL A 28 -0.67 8.30 7.79
CA VAL A 28 -0.55 9.69 7.31
C VAL A 28 -1.42 9.95 6.08
N ARG A 29 -1.75 11.22 5.88
CA ARG A 29 -2.26 11.73 4.59
C ARG A 29 -1.07 12.00 3.65
N ASN A 30 -1.34 12.26 2.37
CA ASN A 30 -0.33 12.56 1.35
C ASN A 30 0.62 11.40 0.99
N LEU A 31 0.22 10.15 1.25
CA LEU A 31 0.97 8.94 0.89
C LEU A 31 0.14 8.07 -0.07
N PRO A 32 0.43 8.04 -1.38
CA PRO A 32 -0.31 7.20 -2.31
C PRO A 32 -0.05 5.70 -2.07
N GLN A 33 -1.01 4.86 -2.45
CA GLN A 33 -0.87 3.40 -2.32
C GLN A 33 0.26 2.85 -3.21
N THR A 34 0.27 3.26 -4.48
CA THR A 34 1.27 2.87 -5.47
C THR A 34 2.06 4.10 -5.92
N ILE A 35 3.15 3.89 -6.67
CA ILE A 35 3.96 4.99 -7.21
C ILE A 35 3.06 5.98 -7.95
N PHE A 36 3.06 7.24 -7.52
CA PHE A 36 2.25 8.29 -8.15
C PHE A 36 3.04 8.94 -9.28
N TYR A 37 3.10 8.22 -10.40
CA TYR A 37 3.82 8.67 -11.59
C TYR A 37 3.30 10.01 -12.09
N CYS A 38 4.23 10.86 -12.54
CA CYS A 38 3.87 12.10 -13.21
C CYS A 38 3.05 11.76 -14.47
N PRO A 39 1.84 12.34 -14.63
CA PRO A 39 0.95 11.99 -15.74
C PRO A 39 1.52 12.38 -17.10
N GLU A 40 2.42 13.36 -17.13
CA GLU A 40 3.06 13.89 -18.33
C GLU A 40 4.19 12.97 -18.83
N CYS A 41 5.18 12.69 -17.98
CA CYS A 41 6.36 11.91 -18.37
C CYS A 41 6.23 10.40 -18.09
N LYS A 42 5.21 9.96 -17.34
CA LYS A 42 4.95 8.56 -16.98
C LYS A 42 6.18 7.84 -16.39
N GLY A 43 6.89 8.49 -15.48
CA GLY A 43 8.08 7.94 -14.82
C GLY A 43 9.43 8.28 -15.46
N ARG A 44 9.48 8.95 -16.62
CA ARG A 44 10.75 9.33 -17.27
C ARG A 44 11.48 10.52 -16.63
N GLY A 45 10.77 11.39 -15.92
CA GLY A 45 11.25 12.71 -15.51
C GLY A 45 10.87 13.79 -16.53
N CYS A 46 10.41 14.95 -16.04
CA CYS A 46 10.16 16.18 -16.80
C CYS A 46 10.17 17.39 -15.85
N GLU A 47 10.08 18.60 -16.39
CA GLU A 47 10.05 19.85 -15.63
C GLU A 47 8.97 19.87 -14.55
N ARG A 48 7.74 19.48 -14.88
CA ARG A 48 6.61 19.42 -13.93
C ARG A 48 6.88 18.59 -12.67
N CYS A 49 7.68 17.54 -12.79
CA CYS A 49 8.03 16.66 -11.67
C CYS A 49 9.50 16.79 -11.26
N GLU A 50 10.15 17.88 -11.66
CA GLU A 50 11.54 18.19 -11.31
C GLU A 50 12.50 17.03 -11.61
N GLY A 51 12.24 16.29 -12.70
CA GLY A 51 13.03 15.12 -13.09
C GLY A 51 12.77 13.83 -12.30
N TYR A 52 11.98 13.84 -11.23
CA TYR A 52 11.75 12.64 -10.40
C TYR A 52 10.89 11.56 -11.06
N GLY A 53 10.12 11.90 -12.09
CA GLY A 53 9.21 10.98 -12.78
C GLY A 53 7.91 10.67 -12.00
N LYS A 54 7.77 11.23 -10.79
CA LYS A 54 6.65 11.04 -9.87
C LYS A 54 6.35 12.32 -9.11
N LEU A 55 5.14 12.43 -8.57
CA LEU A 55 4.63 13.63 -7.90
C LEU A 55 4.66 13.53 -6.37
N THR A 56 5.06 12.38 -5.82
CA THR A 56 5.23 12.18 -4.38
C THR A 56 6.60 11.61 -4.09
N LYS A 57 7.12 11.92 -2.90
CA LYS A 57 8.38 11.36 -2.43
C LYS A 57 8.29 9.83 -2.33
N ASP A 58 7.20 9.34 -1.72
CA ASP A 58 6.99 7.94 -1.37
C ASP A 58 5.59 7.46 -1.75
N SER A 59 5.40 6.15 -1.68
CA SER A 59 4.13 5.43 -1.71
C SER A 59 4.21 4.22 -0.77
N VAL A 60 3.07 3.62 -0.40
CA VAL A 60 3.06 2.35 0.37
C VAL A 60 3.89 1.28 -0.35
N GLN A 61 3.71 1.15 -1.67
CA GLN A 61 4.53 0.27 -2.51
C GLN A 61 6.04 0.54 -2.37
N GLU A 62 6.47 1.80 -2.44
CA GLU A 62 7.90 2.15 -2.36
C GLU A 62 8.49 1.93 -0.97
N LEU A 63 7.72 2.19 0.09
CA LEU A 63 8.16 1.96 1.47
C LEU A 63 8.42 0.47 1.73
N ILE A 64 7.54 -0.41 1.24
CA ILE A 64 7.77 -1.87 1.26
C ILE A 64 8.98 -2.22 0.39
N ALA A 65 9.03 -1.69 -0.84
CA ALA A 65 10.08 -2.03 -1.82
C ALA A 65 11.48 -1.68 -1.33
N ARG A 66 11.67 -0.55 -0.62
CA ARG A 66 12.98 -0.12 -0.09
C ARG A 66 13.64 -1.14 0.81
N VAL A 67 12.85 -1.93 1.52
CA VAL A 67 13.35 -2.98 2.42
C VAL A 67 13.34 -4.33 1.72
N ALA A 68 12.21 -4.72 1.13
CA ALA A 68 12.05 -6.04 0.53
C ALA A 68 12.99 -6.26 -0.67
N MET A 69 13.15 -5.28 -1.55
CA MET A 69 13.93 -5.48 -2.79
C MET A 69 15.41 -5.83 -2.50
N PRO A 70 16.14 -5.13 -1.60
CA PRO A 70 17.47 -5.55 -1.19
C PRO A 70 17.53 -6.92 -0.51
N TRP A 71 16.58 -7.22 0.38
CA TRP A 71 16.55 -8.47 1.14
C TRP A 71 16.41 -9.69 0.22
N PHE A 72 15.54 -9.60 -0.78
CA PHE A 72 15.32 -10.64 -1.79
C PHE A 72 16.29 -10.58 -2.97
N LYS A 73 17.14 -9.53 -3.05
CA LYS A 73 17.94 -9.21 -4.24
C LYS A 73 17.09 -9.22 -5.52
N ALA A 74 15.89 -8.65 -5.47
CA ALA A 74 14.94 -8.60 -6.57
C ALA A 74 15.23 -7.42 -7.51
N ARG A 75 14.74 -7.48 -8.76
CA ARG A 75 14.94 -6.38 -9.74
C ARG A 75 13.69 -5.60 -10.09
N ARG A 76 12.51 -6.21 -9.98
CA ARG A 76 11.23 -5.52 -10.19
C ARG A 76 10.21 -5.96 -9.15
N ASN A 77 9.22 -5.12 -8.89
CA ASN A 77 8.07 -5.47 -8.07
C ASN A 77 6.75 -5.05 -8.75
N LYS A 78 5.65 -5.65 -8.29
CA LYS A 78 4.28 -5.22 -8.52
C LYS A 78 3.54 -5.21 -7.19
N PHE A 79 2.72 -4.19 -6.98
CA PHE A 79 1.84 -4.08 -5.83
C PHE A 79 0.41 -4.33 -6.27
N HIS A 80 -0.29 -5.24 -5.59
CA HIS A 80 -1.69 -5.53 -5.83
C HIS A 80 -2.45 -5.26 -4.53
N GLY A 81 -3.31 -4.25 -4.50
CA GLY A 81 -4.15 -3.94 -3.34
C GLY A 81 -5.59 -4.45 -3.53
N ALA A 82 -6.24 -4.84 -2.44
CA ALA A 82 -7.68 -5.11 -2.43
C ALA A 82 -8.46 -3.79 -2.46
N GLY A 83 -8.49 -3.15 -3.63
CA GLY A 83 -8.98 -1.78 -3.84
C GLY A 83 -7.92 -0.71 -3.56
N ARG A 84 -8.33 0.57 -3.64
CA ARG A 84 -7.47 1.74 -3.48
C ARG A 84 -8.14 2.79 -2.60
N GLU A 85 -7.34 3.59 -1.90
CA GLU A 85 -7.75 4.82 -1.22
C GLU A 85 -7.04 6.01 -1.85
N ASP A 86 -7.64 7.20 -1.70
CA ASP A 86 -7.06 8.44 -2.18
C ASP A 86 -5.82 8.85 -1.38
N ILE A 87 -5.04 9.74 -1.99
CA ILE A 87 -3.75 10.17 -1.46
C ILE A 87 -3.89 10.83 -0.08
N ASP A 88 -4.98 11.54 0.15
CA ASP A 88 -5.30 12.26 1.37
C ASP A 88 -6.08 11.39 2.40
N VAL A 89 -6.50 10.18 2.05
CA VAL A 89 -7.24 9.28 2.94
C VAL A 89 -6.29 8.39 3.76
N ARG A 90 -6.55 8.24 5.07
CA ARG A 90 -5.84 7.28 5.93
C ARG A 90 -6.49 5.89 5.85
N MET A 91 -5.68 4.84 6.03
CA MET A 91 -6.14 3.46 6.10
C MET A 91 -5.84 2.89 7.48
N LEU A 92 -6.86 2.80 8.32
CA LEU A 92 -6.75 2.43 9.74
C LEU A 92 -7.38 1.04 9.98
N GLY A 93 -7.82 0.75 11.21
CA GLY A 93 -8.56 -0.48 11.53
C GLY A 93 -7.72 -1.73 11.30
N THR A 94 -8.23 -2.75 10.61
CA THR A 94 -7.45 -3.96 10.30
C THR A 94 -6.50 -3.78 9.11
N GLY A 95 -6.45 -2.58 8.51
CA GLY A 95 -5.63 -2.31 7.33
C GLY A 95 -6.18 -2.94 6.05
N ARG A 96 -5.61 -2.53 4.91
CA ARG A 96 -6.00 -3.03 3.59
C ARG A 96 -5.14 -4.25 3.20
N PRO A 97 -5.76 -5.36 2.77
CA PRO A 97 -5.03 -6.49 2.20
C PRO A 97 -4.26 -6.10 0.92
N PHE A 98 -3.05 -6.64 0.78
CA PHE A 98 -2.25 -6.51 -0.44
C PHE A 98 -1.46 -7.78 -0.73
N VAL A 99 -1.03 -7.93 -1.98
CA VAL A 99 -0.02 -8.88 -2.43
C VAL A 99 1.13 -8.10 -3.06
N PHE A 100 2.35 -8.37 -2.61
CA PHE A 100 3.58 -7.81 -3.17
C PHE A 100 4.31 -8.89 -3.97
N GLU A 101 4.45 -8.65 -5.27
CA GLU A 101 5.03 -9.60 -6.20
C GLU A 101 6.43 -9.13 -6.62
N MET A 102 7.46 -9.88 -6.23
CA MET A 102 8.85 -9.62 -6.61
C MET A 102 9.29 -10.50 -7.77
N LEU A 103 10.00 -9.90 -8.70
CA LEU A 103 10.47 -10.53 -9.94
C LEU A 103 11.99 -10.52 -10.01
N LYS A 104 12.55 -11.56 -10.63
CA LYS A 104 14.00 -11.77 -10.78
C LYS A 104 14.70 -11.78 -9.41
N VAL A 105 14.14 -12.54 -8.48
CA VAL A 105 14.64 -12.73 -7.12
C VAL A 105 15.85 -13.65 -7.15
N LYS A 106 16.95 -13.24 -6.51
CA LYS A 106 18.12 -14.11 -6.30
C LYS A 106 18.12 -14.75 -4.90
N ARG A 107 17.45 -14.16 -3.91
CA ARG A 107 17.32 -14.72 -2.55
C ARG A 107 15.84 -14.94 -2.22
N PRO A 108 15.25 -16.09 -2.55
CA PRO A 108 13.81 -16.31 -2.37
C PRO A 108 13.40 -16.56 -0.92
N ASN A 109 14.33 -17.02 -0.08
CA ASN A 109 14.07 -17.39 1.30
C ASN A 109 14.50 -16.25 2.24
N VAL A 110 13.50 -15.64 2.88
CA VAL A 110 13.62 -14.53 3.83
C VAL A 110 12.63 -14.79 4.97
N VAL A 111 13.01 -14.49 6.20
CA VAL A 111 12.10 -14.51 7.35
C VAL A 111 11.19 -13.28 7.23
N LEU A 112 9.89 -13.50 7.02
CA LEU A 112 8.95 -12.41 6.71
C LEU A 112 8.61 -11.56 7.95
N GLU A 113 8.74 -12.13 9.14
CA GLU A 113 8.56 -11.47 10.42
C GLU A 113 9.63 -10.38 10.62
N ASP A 114 10.89 -10.71 10.34
CA ASP A 114 12.01 -9.76 10.37
C ASP A 114 11.85 -8.68 9.30
N LEU A 115 11.39 -9.08 8.11
CA LEU A 115 11.10 -8.15 7.02
C LEU A 115 10.00 -7.15 7.41
N ALA A 116 8.89 -7.63 7.98
CA ALA A 116 7.78 -6.80 8.44
C ALA A 116 8.26 -5.81 9.51
N SER A 117 9.06 -6.28 10.47
CA SER A 117 9.64 -5.46 11.54
C SER A 117 10.52 -4.35 10.97
N GLU A 118 11.37 -4.66 10.00
CA GLU A 118 12.24 -3.66 9.37
C GLU A 118 11.46 -2.68 8.48
N ILE A 119 10.41 -3.12 7.77
CA ILE A 119 9.52 -2.23 7.03
C ILE A 119 8.84 -1.25 7.99
N ASN A 120 8.28 -1.73 9.09
CA ASN A 120 7.60 -0.90 10.09
C ASN A 120 8.56 0.11 10.73
N ARG A 121 9.78 -0.31 11.06
CA ARG A 121 10.81 0.58 11.59
C ARG A 121 11.17 1.69 10.62
N ARG A 122 11.42 1.39 9.34
CA ARG A 122 11.76 2.40 8.31
C ARG A 122 10.57 3.22 7.81
N ALA A 123 9.35 2.77 8.08
CA ALA A 123 8.16 3.54 7.77
C ALA A 123 8.04 4.78 8.68
N GLU A 124 8.72 4.82 9.82
CA GLU A 124 8.77 5.97 10.74
C GLU A 124 7.36 6.46 11.12
N GLY A 125 6.48 5.51 11.47
CA GLY A 125 5.09 5.80 11.86
C GLY A 125 4.17 6.26 10.73
N ARG A 126 4.63 6.28 9.47
CA ARG A 126 3.78 6.66 8.32
C ARG A 126 2.87 5.53 7.85
N MET A 127 3.31 4.29 8.05
CA MET A 127 2.55 3.08 7.74
C MET A 127 2.95 1.93 8.66
N GLU A 128 2.07 0.93 8.74
CA GLU A 128 2.33 -0.34 9.40
C GLU A 128 2.02 -1.47 8.42
N ILE A 129 2.78 -2.55 8.51
CA ILE A 129 2.60 -3.82 7.84
C ILE A 129 2.28 -4.87 8.90
N LEU A 130 1.25 -5.65 8.61
CA LEU A 130 0.69 -6.68 9.47
C LEU A 130 0.57 -7.99 8.67
N ASP A 131 0.65 -9.12 9.38
CA ASP A 131 0.30 -10.46 8.88
C ASP A 131 1.02 -10.85 7.57
N LEU A 132 2.33 -10.58 7.45
CA LEU A 132 3.08 -11.00 6.27
C LEU A 132 3.18 -12.52 6.19
N GLN A 133 2.80 -13.07 5.05
CA GLN A 133 2.95 -14.49 4.74
C GLN A 133 3.26 -14.71 3.26
N TYR A 134 4.02 -15.74 2.95
CA TYR A 134 4.24 -16.14 1.56
C TYR A 134 2.94 -16.60 0.93
N CYS A 135 2.75 -16.30 -0.35
CA CYS A 135 1.51 -16.64 -1.03
C CYS A 135 1.74 -17.07 -2.48
N GLY A 136 0.75 -17.78 -3.04
CA GLY A 136 0.74 -18.18 -4.44
C GLY A 136 0.23 -17.08 -5.39
N ARG A 137 0.46 -17.26 -6.69
CA ARG A 137 -0.01 -16.34 -7.74
C ARG A 137 -1.54 -16.18 -7.79
N LYS A 138 -2.29 -17.20 -7.34
CA LYS A 138 -3.76 -17.18 -7.28
C LYS A 138 -4.31 -16.14 -6.30
N ARG A 139 -3.53 -15.73 -5.28
CA ARG A 139 -3.96 -14.65 -4.37
C ARG A 139 -4.19 -13.33 -5.09
N VAL A 140 -3.50 -13.05 -6.20
CA VAL A 140 -3.62 -11.78 -6.92
C VAL A 140 -5.04 -11.52 -7.44
N PRO A 141 -5.66 -12.40 -8.26
CA PRO A 141 -7.07 -12.23 -8.64
C PRO A 141 -8.00 -12.29 -7.42
N GLU A 142 -7.74 -13.19 -6.47
CA GLU A 142 -8.59 -13.38 -5.28
C GLU A 142 -8.70 -12.10 -4.44
N ILE A 143 -7.63 -11.32 -4.26
CA ILE A 143 -7.72 -10.04 -3.53
C ILE A 143 -8.36 -8.91 -4.35
N LYS A 144 -8.30 -8.98 -5.69
CA LYS A 144 -8.87 -7.96 -6.58
C LYS A 144 -10.38 -8.09 -6.71
N GLU A 145 -10.88 -9.32 -6.70
CA GLU A 145 -12.30 -9.64 -6.84
C GLU A 145 -13.03 -9.69 -5.50
N ARG A 146 -12.29 -9.64 -4.38
CA ARG A 146 -12.87 -9.72 -3.04
C ARG A 146 -13.81 -8.56 -2.76
N GLN A 147 -15.06 -8.88 -2.50
CA GLN A 147 -15.98 -7.93 -1.87
C GLN A 147 -15.63 -7.84 -0.38
N CYS A 148 -15.07 -6.69 0.01
CA CYS A 148 -14.81 -6.37 1.40
C CYS A 148 -15.76 -5.25 1.81
N PRO A 149 -16.63 -5.47 2.82
CA PRO A 149 -17.26 -4.36 3.52
C PRO A 149 -16.20 -3.37 4.00
N LYS A 150 -16.47 -2.08 3.82
CA LYS A 150 -15.55 -1.00 4.18
C LYS A 150 -16.25 -0.09 5.16
N GLU A 151 -15.56 0.21 6.25
CA GLU A 151 -16.00 1.18 7.24
C GLU A 151 -15.16 2.44 7.11
N TYR A 152 -15.83 3.60 7.17
CA TYR A 152 -15.19 4.90 7.03
C TYR A 152 -15.55 5.78 8.22
N ARG A 153 -14.61 6.65 8.59
CA ARG A 153 -14.86 7.77 9.52
C ARG A 153 -14.51 9.06 8.81
N ALA A 154 -15.51 9.91 8.62
CA ALA A 154 -15.34 11.24 8.07
C ALA A 154 -15.46 12.29 9.18
N ARG A 155 -14.70 13.38 9.07
CA ARG A 155 -14.93 14.58 9.86
C ARG A 155 -15.66 15.57 8.97
N VAL A 156 -16.88 15.94 9.37
CA VAL A 156 -17.73 16.87 8.62
C VAL A 156 -17.61 18.25 9.26
N ALA A 157 -17.49 19.27 8.42
CA ALA A 157 -17.54 20.67 8.82
C ALA A 157 -18.74 21.31 8.14
N PHE A 158 -19.49 22.12 8.89
CA PHE A 158 -20.62 22.88 8.37
C PHE A 158 -20.16 24.32 8.10
N SER A 159 -20.71 24.94 7.06
CA SER A 159 -20.45 26.36 6.76
C SER A 159 -20.95 27.28 7.86
N GLU A 160 -22.04 26.89 8.52
CA GLU A 160 -22.62 27.55 9.68
C GLU A 160 -22.77 26.52 10.80
N GLN A 161 -22.62 26.96 12.05
CA GLN A 161 -22.72 26.04 13.19
C GLN A 161 -24.17 25.58 13.35
N PRO A 162 -24.47 24.27 13.21
CA PRO A 162 -25.83 23.78 13.35
C PRO A 162 -26.25 23.82 14.83
N ASP A 163 -27.56 23.91 15.06
CA ASP A 163 -28.12 23.67 16.39
C ASP A 163 -27.73 22.26 16.87
N PRO A 164 -27.06 22.11 18.04
CA PRO A 164 -26.58 20.81 18.50
C PRO A 164 -27.67 19.78 18.80
N VAL A 165 -28.86 20.24 19.23
CA VAL A 165 -29.98 19.34 19.54
C VAL A 165 -30.54 18.78 18.24
N LEU A 166 -30.85 19.67 17.29
CA LEU A 166 -31.36 19.27 15.97
C LEU A 166 -30.37 18.37 15.22
N LEU A 167 -29.05 18.65 15.30
CA LEU A 167 -28.03 17.82 14.68
C LEU A 167 -28.06 16.39 15.22
N ASN A 168 -28.16 16.22 16.54
CA ASN A 168 -28.20 14.90 17.17
C ASN A 168 -29.49 14.17 16.81
N GLU A 169 -30.64 14.84 16.86
CA GLU A 169 -31.93 14.27 16.46
C GLU A 169 -31.87 13.74 15.02
N ARG A 170 -31.38 14.55 14.07
CA ARG A 170 -31.23 14.14 12.66
C ARG A 170 -30.25 12.98 12.47
N LEU A 171 -29.17 12.96 13.25
CA LEU A 171 -28.19 11.87 13.17
C LEU A 171 -28.76 10.56 13.71
N GLU A 172 -29.55 10.60 14.78
CA GLU A 172 -30.26 9.45 15.34
C GLU A 172 -31.31 8.92 14.36
N GLU A 173 -32.14 9.81 13.80
CA GLU A 173 -33.11 9.48 12.75
C GLU A 173 -32.44 8.79 11.55
N LEU A 174 -31.31 9.31 11.10
CA LEU A 174 -30.54 8.74 9.99
C LEU A 174 -29.95 7.37 10.34
N SER A 175 -29.43 7.22 11.56
CA SER A 175 -28.84 5.97 12.03
C SER A 175 -29.87 4.86 12.19
N ALA A 176 -31.08 5.20 12.66
CA ALA A 176 -32.19 4.26 12.83
C ALA A 176 -32.70 3.65 11.51
N GLN A 177 -32.51 4.33 10.38
CA GLN A 177 -32.87 3.83 9.05
C GLN A 177 -31.96 2.68 8.57
N GLY A 178 -30.81 2.46 9.22
CA GLY A 178 -29.89 1.38 8.87
C GLY A 178 -29.20 1.61 7.52
N ARG A 179 -29.42 0.72 6.55
CA ARG A 179 -28.74 0.79 5.24
C ARG A 179 -29.48 1.74 4.30
N LEU A 180 -28.86 2.88 4.03
CA LEU A 180 -29.35 3.86 3.08
C LEU A 180 -28.87 3.52 1.67
N ALA A 181 -29.81 3.49 0.70
CA ALA A 181 -29.46 3.41 -0.70
C ALA A 181 -28.92 4.77 -1.17
N VAL A 182 -27.63 4.83 -1.49
CA VAL A 182 -27.01 6.03 -2.05
C VAL A 182 -26.92 5.84 -3.57
N ILE A 183 -27.59 6.72 -4.31
CA ILE A 183 -27.47 6.78 -5.76
C ILE A 183 -26.35 7.78 -6.07
N GLN A 184 -25.26 7.27 -6.65
CA GLN A 184 -24.16 8.10 -7.10
C GLN A 184 -24.34 8.33 -8.60
N SER A 185 -24.82 9.53 -8.96
CA SER A 185 -24.99 9.99 -10.36
C SER A 185 -23.67 10.39 -11.00
#